data_AF-A0A1F9MUB4-F1
#
_entry.id   AF-A0A1F9MUB4-F1
#
_cell.length_a   1.000
_cell.length_b   1.000
_cell.length_c   1.000
_cell.angle_alpha   90.00
_cell.angle_beta   90.00
_cell.angle_gamma   90.00
#
_symmetry.space_group_name_H-M   'P 1'
#
loop_
_entity.id
_entity.type
_entity.pdbx_description
1 polymer ?
#
loop_
_entity_poly.entity_id
_entity_poly.type
_entity_poly.pdbx_seq_one_letter_code
_entity_poly.pdbx_strand_id
1 'polypeptide(L)'
;MLVAVFGIIAASCQTDIQSGIDSANDLLYRKQYVASERLYRKLLKRLDNLGGLDDEEEAQRLLVLDRLGNLNALYLHDYDQAITYYQTLGRQYSKTDEAFAALATIADIHHHKLGDLPAAIAAYRELVGAFPMRTEIRRAQLQIANAYFQLKNYEQARAEAEQLINRWPKCQEAAEARFQIANSYYVQARYAEAIATYERLLEENLDPSLAALVLFELGNCFQELDQADRALAYYYACLKDHPDPILVQDRIRRVRTRLRNTRPLPEIQLPEYLRDRLATSARNQRPPAVEEVTGVVSESVFAPTKAKKRNPTMGATPGPDSTSAPDSDPAPVKPKTGDASTPAPDSAPAPSSESEEEPSSP
;
A
#
# COMPACT_ATOMS: atom_id res chain seq x y z
N MET A 1 3.68 -61.25 -0.05
CA MET A 1 4.87 -60.66 0.61
C MET A 1 5.36 -59.36 -0.06
N LEU A 2 4.53 -58.69 -0.87
CA LEU A 2 4.90 -57.46 -1.61
C LEU A 2 4.34 -56.17 -0.98
N VAL A 3 3.35 -56.29 -0.08
CA VAL A 3 2.71 -55.16 0.60
C VAL A 3 3.55 -54.64 1.79
N ALA A 4 4.40 -55.48 2.40
CA ALA A 4 5.19 -55.10 3.57
C ALA A 4 6.47 -54.32 3.25
N VAL A 5 7.00 -54.42 2.02
CA VAL A 5 8.25 -53.73 1.62
C VAL A 5 7.98 -52.28 1.24
N PHE A 6 6.83 -51.98 0.63
CA PHE A 6 6.42 -50.60 0.32
C PHE A 6 6.17 -49.77 1.59
N GLY A 7 5.57 -50.36 2.63
CA GLY A 7 5.30 -49.65 3.89
C GLY A 7 6.54 -49.24 4.67
N ILE A 8 7.65 -49.99 4.57
CA ILE A 8 8.90 -49.68 5.29
C ILE A 8 9.72 -48.60 4.55
N ILE A 9 9.70 -48.62 3.22
CA ILE A 9 10.40 -47.61 2.39
C ILE A 9 9.70 -46.24 2.52
N ALA A 10 8.36 -46.22 2.52
CA ALA A 10 7.59 -44.99 2.72
C ALA A 10 7.89 -44.34 4.09
N ALA A 11 7.83 -45.11 5.18
CA ALA A 11 8.11 -44.61 6.53
C ALA A 11 9.55 -44.08 6.72
N SER A 12 10.54 -44.72 6.07
CA SER A 12 11.93 -44.24 6.08
C SER A 12 12.14 -42.99 5.22
N CYS A 13 11.36 -42.81 4.15
CA CYS A 13 11.44 -41.62 3.31
C CYS A 13 10.79 -40.41 3.98
N GLN A 14 9.67 -40.64 4.67
CA GLN A 14 8.90 -39.66 5.42
C GLN A 14 9.71 -39.04 6.58
N THR A 15 10.38 -39.89 7.37
CA THR A 15 11.27 -39.43 8.45
C THR A 15 12.45 -38.59 7.95
N ASP A 16 12.89 -38.83 6.71
CA ASP A 16 13.99 -38.10 6.08
C ASP A 16 13.56 -36.72 5.54
N ILE A 17 12.34 -36.60 5.00
CA ILE A 17 11.81 -35.30 4.54
C ILE A 17 11.55 -34.37 5.72
N GLN A 18 10.88 -34.86 6.77
CA GLN A 18 10.59 -34.04 7.96
C GLN A 18 11.87 -33.56 8.65
N SER A 19 12.85 -34.46 8.85
CA SER A 19 14.17 -34.11 9.40
C SER A 19 14.92 -33.07 8.54
N GLY A 20 14.77 -33.16 7.22
CA GLY A 20 15.28 -32.17 6.29
C GLY A 20 14.62 -30.80 6.46
N ILE A 21 13.31 -30.74 6.63
CA ILE A 21 12.55 -29.51 6.89
C ILE A 21 13.02 -28.87 8.21
N ASP A 22 13.16 -29.67 9.27
CA ASP A 22 13.63 -29.19 10.57
C ASP A 22 15.05 -28.61 10.49
N SER A 23 15.93 -29.27 9.73
CA SER A 23 17.29 -28.77 9.46
C SER A 23 17.27 -27.45 8.67
N ALA A 24 16.37 -27.32 7.69
CA ALA A 24 16.22 -26.09 6.92
C ALA A 24 15.67 -24.93 7.77
N ASN A 25 14.75 -25.22 8.69
CA ASN A 25 14.23 -24.28 9.68
C ASN A 25 15.33 -23.81 10.65
N ASP A 26 16.20 -24.70 11.14
CA ASP A 26 17.33 -24.33 12.01
C ASP A 26 18.32 -23.40 11.29
N LEU A 27 18.63 -23.67 10.02
CA LEU A 27 19.43 -22.78 9.18
C LEU A 27 18.77 -21.39 9.03
N LEU A 28 17.45 -21.37 8.81
CA LEU A 28 16.68 -20.13 8.72
C LEU A 28 16.73 -19.34 10.03
N TYR A 29 16.56 -20.00 11.18
CA TYR A 29 16.64 -19.40 12.51
C TYR A 29 18.03 -18.79 12.76
N ARG A 30 19.09 -19.47 12.31
CA ARG A 30 20.48 -18.99 12.36
C ARG A 30 20.79 -17.94 11.29
N LYS A 31 19.80 -17.47 10.53
CA LYS A 31 19.92 -16.48 9.44
C LYS A 31 20.84 -16.92 8.30
N GLN A 32 21.03 -18.22 8.12
CA GLN A 32 21.78 -18.80 7.01
C GLN A 32 20.87 -19.01 5.81
N TYR A 33 20.34 -17.89 5.27
CA TYR A 33 19.25 -17.89 4.29
C TYR A 33 19.55 -18.70 3.02
N VAL A 34 20.72 -18.50 2.41
CA VAL A 34 21.13 -19.24 1.19
C VAL A 34 21.28 -20.74 1.45
N ALA A 35 21.78 -21.12 2.63
CA ALA A 35 21.93 -22.53 2.99
C ALA A 35 20.57 -23.20 3.23
N SER A 36 19.67 -22.49 3.91
CA SER A 36 18.28 -22.91 4.14
C SER A 36 17.53 -23.07 2.81
N GLU A 37 17.64 -22.08 1.93
CA GLU A 37 17.01 -22.06 0.60
C GLU A 37 17.46 -23.25 -0.27
N ARG A 38 18.77 -23.50 -0.32
CA ARG A 38 19.33 -24.66 -1.02
C ARG A 38 18.80 -25.99 -0.47
N LEU A 39 18.58 -26.10 0.83
CA LEU A 39 18.06 -27.33 1.45
C LEU A 39 16.59 -27.52 1.13
N TYR A 40 15.76 -26.48 1.27
CA TYR A 40 14.35 -26.53 0.87
C TYR A 40 14.18 -26.89 -0.61
N ARG A 41 14.99 -26.32 -1.51
CA ARG A 41 14.97 -26.70 -2.93
C ARG A 41 15.25 -28.18 -3.18
N LYS A 42 16.20 -28.76 -2.44
CA LYS A 42 16.51 -30.20 -2.53
C LYS A 42 15.32 -31.04 -2.05
N LEU A 43 14.65 -30.62 -0.98
CA LEU A 43 13.46 -31.28 -0.45
C LEU A 43 12.29 -31.19 -1.42
N LEU A 44 12.02 -30.01 -1.99
CA LEU A 44 11.00 -29.81 -3.01
C LEU A 44 11.24 -30.72 -4.22
N LYS A 45 12.48 -30.75 -4.72
CA LYS A 45 12.86 -31.64 -5.83
C LYS A 45 12.66 -33.12 -5.48
N ARG A 46 12.92 -33.52 -4.24
CA ARG A 46 12.67 -34.90 -3.80
C ARG A 46 11.18 -35.21 -3.82
N LEU A 47 10.36 -34.36 -3.22
CA LEU A 47 8.90 -34.47 -3.20
C LEU A 47 8.34 -34.55 -4.63
N ASP A 48 8.77 -33.67 -5.53
CA ASP A 48 8.33 -33.67 -6.93
C ASP A 48 8.63 -34.98 -7.68
N ASN A 49 9.61 -35.76 -7.22
CA ASN A 49 10.03 -37.02 -7.85
C ASN A 49 9.34 -38.27 -7.27
N LEU A 50 8.48 -38.16 -6.24
CA LEU A 50 7.92 -39.33 -5.55
C LEU A 50 6.87 -40.13 -6.35
N GLY A 51 6.48 -39.69 -7.55
CA GLY A 51 5.55 -40.45 -8.41
C GLY A 51 4.12 -40.54 -7.87
N GLY A 52 3.81 -39.75 -6.84
CA GLY A 52 2.56 -39.69 -6.09
C GLY A 52 2.89 -39.25 -4.67
N LEU A 53 2.06 -38.40 -4.08
CA LEU A 53 2.24 -37.91 -2.72
C LEU A 53 1.05 -38.37 -1.88
N ASP A 54 1.33 -38.85 -0.66
CA ASP A 54 0.28 -38.99 0.35
C ASP A 54 -0.10 -37.63 0.96
N ASP A 55 -1.12 -37.62 1.82
CA ASP A 55 -1.64 -36.39 2.41
C ASP A 55 -0.58 -35.63 3.24
N GLU A 56 0.36 -36.35 3.86
CA GLU A 56 1.43 -35.74 4.66
C GLU A 56 2.52 -35.16 3.77
N GLU A 57 2.91 -35.87 2.72
CA GLU A 57 3.87 -35.41 1.73
C GLU A 57 3.33 -34.20 0.94
N GLU A 58 2.03 -34.13 0.66
CA GLU A 58 1.39 -32.93 0.11
C GLU A 58 1.43 -31.76 1.08
N ALA A 59 1.17 -31.99 2.38
CA ALA A 59 1.29 -30.95 3.40
C ALA A 59 2.73 -30.44 3.55
N GLN A 60 3.71 -31.35 3.46
CA GLN A 60 5.14 -31.00 3.47
C GLN A 60 5.53 -30.21 2.23
N ARG A 61 5.02 -30.58 1.05
CA ARG A 61 5.29 -29.86 -0.21
C ARG A 61 4.71 -28.45 -0.19
N LEU A 62 3.47 -28.29 0.27
CA LEU A 62 2.85 -26.99 0.52
C LEU A 62 3.73 -26.13 1.45
N LEU A 63 4.15 -26.69 2.60
CA LEU A 63 5.02 -26.00 3.55
C LEU A 63 6.35 -25.57 2.92
N VAL A 64 7.00 -26.48 2.18
CA VAL A 64 8.29 -26.18 1.54
C VAL A 64 8.15 -25.08 0.49
N LEU A 65 7.07 -25.07 -0.30
CA LEU A 65 6.79 -24.01 -1.27
C LEU A 65 6.57 -22.66 -0.58
N ASP A 66 5.75 -22.62 0.48
CA ASP A 66 5.52 -21.42 1.29
C ASP A 66 6.84 -20.87 1.84
N ARG A 67 7.65 -21.75 2.45
CA ARG A 67 8.95 -21.36 3.04
C ARG A 67 9.91 -20.83 1.99
N LEU A 68 9.99 -21.45 0.81
CA LEU A 68 10.83 -20.97 -0.29
C LEU A 68 10.36 -19.61 -0.81
N GLY A 69 9.05 -19.41 -0.97
CA GLY A 69 8.48 -18.12 -1.36
C GLY A 69 8.83 -17.02 -0.35
N ASN A 70 8.55 -17.25 0.93
CA ASN A 70 8.81 -16.31 2.02
C ASN A 70 10.30 -15.99 2.17
N LEU A 71 11.15 -17.01 2.09
CA LEU A 71 12.60 -16.85 2.19
C LEU A 71 13.16 -15.97 1.07
N ASN A 72 12.70 -16.21 -0.16
CA ASN A 72 13.12 -15.43 -1.32
C ASN A 72 12.60 -13.99 -1.28
N ALA A 73 11.32 -13.79 -0.93
CA ALA A 73 10.72 -12.45 -0.87
C ALA A 73 11.32 -11.58 0.25
N LEU A 74 11.45 -12.14 1.46
CA LEU A 74 11.74 -11.38 2.67
C LEU A 74 13.23 -11.22 2.96
N TYR A 75 14.04 -12.25 2.68
CA TYR A 75 15.44 -12.26 3.11
C TYR A 75 16.44 -12.23 1.95
N LEU A 76 16.15 -12.91 0.84
CA LEU A 76 17.05 -12.93 -0.32
C LEU A 76 16.74 -11.81 -1.33
N HIS A 77 15.52 -11.25 -1.26
CA HIS A 77 15.00 -10.26 -2.21
C HIS A 77 15.03 -10.73 -3.68
N ASP A 78 14.97 -12.05 -3.89
CA ASP A 78 14.79 -12.66 -5.21
C ASP A 78 13.29 -12.78 -5.49
N TYR A 79 12.70 -11.68 -5.96
CA TYR A 79 11.26 -11.56 -6.17
C TYR A 79 10.75 -12.49 -7.28
N ASP A 80 11.55 -12.72 -8.33
CA ASP A 80 11.17 -13.58 -9.44
C ASP A 80 11.01 -15.04 -8.98
N GLN A 81 11.95 -15.52 -8.17
CA GLN A 81 11.83 -16.86 -7.59
C GLN A 81 10.70 -16.94 -6.57
N ALA A 82 10.53 -15.94 -5.72
CA ALA A 82 9.42 -15.91 -4.77
C ALA A 82 8.07 -16.04 -5.50
N ILE A 83 7.86 -15.24 -6.55
CA ILE A 83 6.66 -15.31 -7.39
C ILE A 83 6.50 -16.71 -7.99
N THR A 84 7.57 -17.32 -8.49
CA THR A 84 7.51 -18.68 -9.07
C THR A 84 7.02 -19.72 -8.06
N TYR A 85 7.52 -19.68 -6.82
CA TYR A 85 7.08 -20.59 -5.76
C TYR A 85 5.63 -20.33 -5.36
N TYR A 86 5.25 -19.06 -5.17
CA TYR A 86 3.88 -18.70 -4.83
C TYR A 86 2.87 -19.02 -5.94
N GLN A 87 3.25 -18.89 -7.22
CA GLN A 87 2.39 -19.28 -8.35
C GLN A 87 2.16 -20.79 -8.37
N THR A 88 3.21 -21.57 -8.09
CA THR A 88 3.11 -23.03 -7.96
C THR A 88 2.15 -23.39 -6.82
N LEU A 89 2.31 -22.72 -5.68
CA LEU A 89 1.48 -22.89 -4.50
C LEU A 89 0.00 -22.55 -4.81
N GLY A 90 -0.27 -21.40 -5.41
CA GLY A 90 -1.63 -20.97 -5.77
C GLY A 90 -2.32 -21.90 -6.78
N ARG A 91 -1.58 -22.51 -7.70
CA ARG A 91 -2.12 -23.46 -8.70
C ARG A 91 -2.41 -24.83 -8.11
N GLN A 92 -1.50 -25.36 -7.29
CA GLN A 92 -1.61 -26.72 -6.75
C GLN A 92 -2.50 -26.79 -5.50
N TYR A 93 -2.51 -25.74 -4.68
CA TYR A 93 -3.19 -25.70 -3.39
C TYR A 93 -4.25 -24.59 -3.33
N SER A 94 -4.94 -24.33 -4.45
CA SER A 94 -5.80 -23.16 -4.71
C SER A 94 -6.91 -22.83 -3.70
N LYS A 95 -7.19 -23.71 -2.73
CA LYS A 95 -8.21 -23.51 -1.69
C LYS A 95 -7.66 -23.25 -0.30
N THR A 96 -6.34 -23.33 -0.10
CA THR A 96 -5.73 -23.19 1.23
C THR A 96 -5.52 -21.73 1.62
N ASP A 97 -5.31 -21.48 2.92
CA ASP A 97 -4.98 -20.15 3.43
C ASP A 97 -3.60 -19.69 2.93
N GLU A 98 -2.67 -20.62 2.75
CA GLU A 98 -1.35 -20.37 2.18
C GLU A 98 -1.45 -19.93 0.71
N ALA A 99 -2.37 -20.50 -0.07
CA ALA A 99 -2.61 -20.07 -1.45
C ALA A 99 -3.17 -18.66 -1.51
N PHE A 100 -4.08 -18.30 -0.59
CA PHE A 100 -4.55 -16.93 -0.46
C PHE A 100 -3.39 -15.97 -0.13
N ALA A 101 -2.58 -16.31 0.88
CA ALA A 101 -1.44 -15.50 1.28
C ALA A 101 -0.39 -15.36 0.17
N ALA A 102 -0.12 -16.44 -0.57
CA ALA A 102 0.81 -16.47 -1.69
C ALA A 102 0.36 -15.53 -2.83
N LEU A 103 -0.90 -15.63 -3.26
CA LEU A 103 -1.45 -14.75 -4.31
C LEU A 103 -1.49 -13.28 -3.87
N ALA A 104 -1.84 -13.00 -2.61
CA ALA A 104 -1.77 -11.65 -2.05
C ALA A 104 -0.33 -11.12 -2.06
N THR A 105 0.64 -11.95 -1.68
CA THR A 105 2.06 -11.58 -1.66
C THR A 105 2.60 -11.33 -3.07
N ILE A 106 2.19 -12.12 -4.08
CA ILE A 106 2.55 -11.86 -5.48
C ILE A 106 2.08 -10.47 -5.91
N ALA A 107 0.82 -10.13 -5.61
CA ALA A 107 0.26 -8.82 -5.96
C ALA A 107 1.02 -7.68 -5.27
N ASP A 108 1.34 -7.82 -3.98
CA ASP A 108 2.08 -6.82 -3.21
C ASP A 108 3.55 -6.69 -3.68
N ILE A 109 4.19 -7.78 -4.11
CA ILE A 109 5.53 -7.74 -4.71
C ILE A 109 5.48 -6.90 -6.00
N HIS A 110 4.54 -7.20 -6.91
CA HIS A 110 4.40 -6.42 -8.14
C HIS A 110 4.11 -4.94 -7.85
N HIS A 111 3.19 -4.65 -6.92
CA HIS A 111 2.79 -3.27 -6.61
C HIS A 111 3.92 -2.48 -5.94
N HIS A 112 4.53 -3.03 -4.88
CA HIS A 112 5.38 -2.25 -3.99
C HIS A 112 6.87 -2.49 -4.16
N LYS A 113 7.29 -3.65 -4.70
CA LYS A 113 8.71 -3.98 -4.88
C LYS A 113 9.19 -3.76 -6.30
N LEU A 114 8.37 -4.18 -7.28
CA LEU A 114 8.72 -4.07 -8.70
C LEU A 114 8.14 -2.79 -9.33
N GLY A 115 7.05 -2.24 -8.78
CA GLY A 115 6.34 -1.11 -9.37
C GLY A 115 5.61 -1.44 -10.67
N ASP A 116 5.44 -2.73 -10.96
CA ASP A 116 4.70 -3.22 -12.13
C ASP A 116 3.21 -3.24 -11.81
N LEU A 117 2.57 -2.08 -11.97
CA LEU A 117 1.14 -1.91 -11.69
C LEU A 117 0.24 -2.80 -12.57
N PRO A 118 0.50 -3.00 -13.88
CA PRO A 118 -0.26 -3.97 -14.67
C PRO A 118 -0.22 -5.39 -14.12
N ALA A 119 0.97 -5.89 -13.75
CA ALA A 119 1.09 -7.22 -13.17
C ALA A 119 0.43 -7.31 -11.78
N ALA A 120 0.53 -6.25 -10.96
CA ALA A 120 -0.16 -6.16 -9.68
C ALA A 120 -1.68 -6.25 -9.84
N ILE A 121 -2.26 -5.53 -10.80
CA ILE A 121 -3.70 -5.59 -11.11
C ILE A 121 -4.11 -7.01 -11.51
N ALA A 122 -3.33 -7.67 -12.36
CA ALA A 122 -3.61 -9.04 -12.77
C ALA A 122 -3.61 -10.00 -11.55
N ALA A 123 -2.61 -9.89 -10.68
CA ALA A 123 -2.50 -10.71 -9.49
C ALA A 123 -3.62 -10.43 -8.46
N TYR A 124 -3.98 -9.18 -8.21
CA TYR A 124 -5.12 -8.85 -7.34
C TYR A 124 -6.44 -9.39 -7.90
N ARG A 125 -6.64 -9.33 -9.22
CA ARG A 125 -7.83 -9.91 -9.87
C ARG A 125 -7.89 -11.43 -9.72
N GLU A 126 -6.75 -12.10 -9.88
CA GLU A 126 -6.65 -13.55 -9.62
C GLU A 126 -7.03 -13.88 -8.18
N LEU A 127 -6.51 -13.13 -7.20
CA LEU A 127 -6.84 -13.30 -5.78
C LEU A 127 -8.35 -13.11 -5.51
N VAL A 128 -8.95 -12.03 -6.05
CA VAL A 128 -10.39 -11.73 -5.90
C VAL A 128 -11.25 -12.84 -6.52
N GLY A 129 -10.82 -13.40 -7.66
CA GLY A 129 -11.51 -14.47 -8.38
C GLY A 129 -11.38 -15.84 -7.71
N ALA A 130 -10.19 -16.17 -7.20
CA ALA A 130 -9.90 -17.45 -6.57
C ALA A 130 -10.57 -17.59 -5.19
N PHE A 131 -10.73 -16.49 -4.45
CA PHE A 131 -11.23 -16.49 -3.08
C PHE A 131 -12.46 -15.60 -2.84
N PRO A 132 -13.57 -15.79 -3.58
CA PRO A 132 -14.69 -14.85 -3.63
C PRO A 132 -15.47 -14.66 -2.31
N MET A 133 -15.26 -15.57 -1.34
CA MET A 133 -15.94 -15.57 -0.03
C MET A 133 -15.09 -14.99 1.10
N ARG A 134 -13.79 -14.76 0.87
CA ARG A 134 -12.90 -14.12 1.85
C ARG A 134 -13.33 -12.68 2.05
N THR A 135 -13.15 -12.15 3.25
CA THR A 135 -13.47 -10.75 3.52
C THR A 135 -12.34 -9.83 3.05
N GLU A 136 -11.12 -10.37 3.04
CA GLU A 136 -9.85 -9.72 2.75
C GLU A 136 -9.71 -9.30 1.28
N ILE A 137 -10.43 -9.96 0.35
CA ILE A 137 -10.43 -9.57 -1.08
C ILE A 137 -11.02 -8.17 -1.33
N ARG A 138 -11.74 -7.60 -0.35
CA ARG A 138 -12.18 -6.20 -0.40
C ARG A 138 -11.00 -5.25 -0.51
N ARG A 139 -9.94 -5.51 0.27
CA ARG A 139 -8.70 -4.74 0.22
C ARG A 139 -8.02 -4.91 -1.14
N ALA A 140 -7.98 -6.12 -1.69
CA ALA A 140 -7.43 -6.38 -3.02
C ALA A 140 -8.19 -5.63 -4.12
N GLN A 141 -9.52 -5.62 -4.09
CA GLN A 141 -10.35 -4.83 -5.02
C GLN A 141 -10.06 -3.33 -4.91
N LEU A 142 -9.86 -2.80 -3.70
CA LEU A 142 -9.47 -1.41 -3.51
C LEU A 142 -8.08 -1.14 -4.11
N GLN A 143 -7.13 -2.07 -3.97
CA GLN A 143 -5.80 -1.93 -4.56
C GLN A 143 -5.82 -1.93 -6.10
N ILE A 144 -6.75 -2.65 -6.73
CA ILE A 144 -6.97 -2.56 -8.19
C ILE A 144 -7.34 -1.11 -8.57
N ALA A 145 -8.31 -0.51 -7.88
CA ALA A 145 -8.70 0.88 -8.13
C ALA A 145 -7.54 1.86 -7.90
N ASN A 146 -6.78 1.68 -6.81
CA ASN A 146 -5.59 2.48 -6.51
C ASN A 146 -4.49 2.34 -7.57
N ALA A 147 -4.25 1.13 -8.08
CA ALA A 147 -3.26 0.89 -9.12
C ALA A 147 -3.65 1.57 -10.44
N TYR A 148 -4.93 1.52 -10.83
CA TYR A 148 -5.41 2.29 -11.98
C TYR A 148 -5.29 3.80 -11.78
N PHE A 149 -5.54 4.30 -10.57
CA PHE A 149 -5.34 5.71 -10.24
C PHE A 149 -3.86 6.11 -10.39
N GLN A 150 -2.93 5.27 -9.93
CA GLN A 150 -1.48 5.49 -10.09
C GLN A 150 -1.04 5.45 -11.55
N LEU A 151 -1.67 4.59 -12.36
CA LEU A 151 -1.52 4.57 -13.82
C LEU A 151 -2.18 5.77 -14.53
N LYS A 152 -2.81 6.69 -13.78
CA LYS A 152 -3.58 7.84 -14.29
C LYS A 152 -4.79 7.44 -15.14
N ASN A 153 -5.22 6.17 -15.08
CA ASN A 153 -6.45 5.72 -15.69
C ASN A 153 -7.62 5.95 -14.70
N TYR A 154 -7.97 7.23 -14.57
CA TYR A 154 -8.93 7.73 -13.58
C TYR A 154 -10.36 7.21 -13.77
N GLU A 155 -10.75 6.91 -15.02
CA GLU A 155 -12.05 6.32 -15.33
C GLU A 155 -12.12 4.87 -14.86
N GLN A 156 -11.13 4.06 -15.21
CA GLN A 156 -11.08 2.68 -14.73
C GLN A 156 -10.93 2.61 -13.21
N ALA A 157 -10.15 3.51 -12.60
CA ALA A 157 -10.04 3.61 -11.15
C ALA A 157 -11.40 3.82 -10.48
N ARG A 158 -12.24 4.71 -11.02
CA ARG A 158 -13.61 4.91 -10.53
C ARG A 158 -14.48 3.68 -10.73
N ALA A 159 -14.44 3.05 -11.90
CA ALA A 159 -15.24 1.85 -12.19
C ALA A 159 -14.94 0.70 -11.21
N GLU A 160 -13.66 0.47 -10.90
CA GLU A 160 -13.23 -0.59 -9.97
C GLU A 160 -13.59 -0.26 -8.51
N ALA A 161 -13.54 1.03 -8.13
CA ALA A 161 -14.01 1.51 -6.83
C ALA A 161 -15.53 1.39 -6.68
N GLU A 162 -16.29 1.72 -7.73
CA GLU A 162 -17.75 1.54 -7.78
C GLU A 162 -18.13 0.07 -7.68
N GLN A 163 -17.39 -0.82 -8.34
CA GLN A 163 -17.60 -2.27 -8.21
C GLN A 163 -17.44 -2.74 -6.76
N LEU A 164 -16.42 -2.24 -6.04
CA LEU A 164 -16.23 -2.52 -4.62
C LEU A 164 -17.43 -2.06 -3.81
N ILE A 165 -17.86 -0.81 -4.00
CA ILE A 165 -18.98 -0.20 -3.27
C ILE A 165 -20.28 -0.97 -3.52
N ASN A 166 -20.53 -1.36 -4.77
CA ASN A 166 -21.74 -2.10 -5.14
C ASN A 166 -21.75 -3.50 -4.52
N ARG A 167 -20.60 -4.18 -4.49
CA ARG A 167 -20.49 -5.54 -3.94
C ARG A 167 -20.45 -5.56 -2.41
N TRP A 168 -19.82 -4.56 -1.78
CA TRP A 168 -19.63 -4.48 -0.33
C TRP A 168 -19.92 -3.07 0.23
N PRO A 169 -21.18 -2.59 0.20
CA PRO A 169 -21.49 -1.18 0.46
C PRO A 169 -21.21 -0.69 1.89
N LYS A 170 -21.13 -1.61 2.87
CA LYS A 170 -20.97 -1.33 4.31
C LYS A 170 -19.58 -1.71 4.87
N CYS A 171 -18.60 -1.97 4.01
CA CYS A 171 -17.24 -2.28 4.45
C CYS A 171 -16.40 -1.01 4.64
N GLN A 172 -15.33 -1.11 5.43
CA GLN A 172 -14.38 -0.02 5.62
C GLN A 172 -13.76 0.42 4.28
N GLU A 173 -13.43 -0.53 3.42
CA GLU A 173 -12.88 -0.27 2.09
C GLU A 173 -13.85 0.50 1.18
N ALA A 174 -15.16 0.47 1.44
CA ALA A 174 -16.13 1.23 0.65
C ALA A 174 -15.99 2.74 0.87
N ALA A 175 -15.70 3.18 2.10
CA ALA A 175 -15.42 4.58 2.38
C ALA A 175 -14.10 5.02 1.72
N GLU A 176 -13.06 4.18 1.79
CA GLU A 176 -11.79 4.41 1.10
C GLU A 176 -11.99 4.46 -0.43
N ALA A 177 -12.82 3.60 -1.01
CA ALA A 177 -13.16 3.60 -2.43
C ALA A 177 -13.90 4.87 -2.85
N ARG A 178 -14.86 5.36 -2.07
CA ARG A 178 -15.55 6.65 -2.31
C ARG A 178 -14.57 7.83 -2.25
N PHE A 179 -13.64 7.81 -1.29
CA PHE A 179 -12.57 8.80 -1.21
C PHE A 179 -11.72 8.79 -2.49
N GLN A 180 -11.36 7.61 -3.01
CA GLN A 180 -10.61 7.50 -4.26
C GLN A 180 -11.38 7.96 -5.51
N ILE A 181 -12.71 7.75 -5.56
CA ILE A 181 -13.54 8.30 -6.62
C ILE A 181 -13.48 9.84 -6.61
N ALA A 182 -13.59 10.44 -5.43
CA ALA A 182 -13.50 11.89 -5.27
C ALA A 182 -12.11 12.42 -5.64
N ASN A 183 -11.04 11.75 -5.21
CA ASN A 183 -9.66 12.07 -5.61
C ASN A 183 -9.48 11.98 -7.12
N SER A 184 -10.10 10.99 -7.77
CA SER A 184 -10.09 10.83 -9.24
C SER A 184 -10.74 12.01 -9.95
N TYR A 185 -11.86 12.54 -9.44
CA TYR A 185 -12.43 13.79 -9.94
C TYR A 185 -11.49 14.99 -9.70
N TYR A 186 -10.91 15.10 -8.51
CA TYR A 186 -10.01 16.21 -8.15
C TYR A 186 -8.82 16.31 -9.10
N VAL A 187 -8.09 15.21 -9.34
CA VAL A 187 -6.91 15.22 -10.22
C VAL A 187 -7.24 15.44 -11.69
N GLN A 188 -8.50 15.21 -12.10
CA GLN A 188 -9.02 15.58 -13.42
C GLN A 188 -9.52 17.04 -13.48
N ALA A 189 -9.29 17.85 -12.45
CA ALA A 189 -9.81 19.21 -12.28
C ALA A 189 -11.35 19.31 -12.31
N ARG A 190 -12.04 18.19 -12.07
CA ARG A 190 -13.51 18.10 -11.97
C ARG A 190 -13.94 18.41 -10.55
N TYR A 191 -13.67 19.63 -10.12
CA TYR A 191 -13.79 20.02 -8.72
C TYR A 191 -15.23 20.00 -8.20
N ALA A 192 -16.22 20.27 -9.04
CA ALA A 192 -17.63 20.21 -8.64
C ALA A 192 -18.05 18.78 -8.26
N GLU A 193 -17.69 17.78 -9.08
CA GLU A 193 -17.95 16.37 -8.80
C GLU A 193 -17.13 15.87 -7.60
N ALA A 194 -15.88 16.31 -7.47
CA ALA A 194 -15.04 15.99 -6.32
C ALA A 194 -15.68 16.48 -5.01
N ILE A 195 -16.07 17.76 -4.95
CA ILE A 195 -16.74 18.37 -3.79
C ILE A 195 -18.01 17.60 -3.43
N ALA A 196 -18.91 17.38 -4.39
CA ALA A 196 -20.16 16.67 -4.14
C ALA A 196 -19.92 15.24 -3.58
N THR A 197 -18.90 14.55 -4.09
CA THR A 197 -18.56 13.20 -3.63
C THR A 197 -17.95 13.21 -2.23
N TYR A 198 -17.04 14.14 -1.92
CA TYR A 198 -16.45 14.30 -0.59
C TYR A 198 -17.50 14.71 0.46
N GLU A 199 -18.39 15.64 0.14
CA GLU A 199 -19.45 16.08 1.05
C GLU A 199 -20.39 14.92 1.40
N ARG A 200 -20.83 14.15 0.39
CA ARG A 200 -21.64 12.96 0.62
C ARG A 200 -20.91 11.92 1.49
N LEU A 201 -19.60 11.75 1.29
CA LEU A 201 -18.81 10.83 2.11
C LEU A 201 -18.74 11.28 3.59
N LEU A 202 -18.71 12.58 3.86
CA LEU A 202 -18.73 13.14 5.22
C LEU A 202 -20.08 13.00 5.94
N GLU A 203 -21.16 12.67 5.24
CA GLU A 203 -22.44 12.32 5.85
C GLU A 203 -22.41 10.91 6.48
N GLU A 204 -21.41 10.08 6.13
CA GLU A 204 -21.21 8.76 6.69
C GLU A 204 -20.42 8.82 8.02
N ASN A 205 -20.55 7.77 8.85
CA ASN A 205 -19.77 7.66 10.09
C ASN A 205 -18.34 7.17 9.78
N LEU A 206 -17.45 8.11 9.46
CA LEU A 206 -16.06 7.84 9.09
C LEU A 206 -15.12 7.75 10.31
N ASP A 207 -14.03 7.01 10.14
CA ASP A 207 -12.86 7.15 11.01
C ASP A 207 -12.38 8.62 11.03
N PRO A 208 -11.99 9.18 12.20
CA PRO A 208 -11.54 10.57 12.29
C PRO A 208 -10.40 10.91 11.33
N SER A 209 -9.47 10.00 11.10
CA SER A 209 -8.30 10.20 10.23
C SER A 209 -8.74 10.30 8.77
N LEU A 210 -9.63 9.40 8.32
CA LEU A 210 -10.19 9.46 6.96
C LEU A 210 -11.05 10.72 6.78
N ALA A 211 -11.85 11.08 7.77
CA ALA A 211 -12.62 12.31 7.73
C ALA A 211 -11.73 13.56 7.62
N ALA A 212 -10.58 13.58 8.31
CA ALA A 212 -9.61 14.67 8.19
C ALA A 212 -8.98 14.75 6.80
N LEU A 213 -8.68 13.61 6.16
CA LEU A 213 -8.20 13.57 4.78
C LEU A 213 -9.25 14.10 3.80
N VAL A 214 -10.52 13.70 3.95
CA VAL A 214 -11.63 14.19 3.10
C VAL A 214 -11.79 15.71 3.23
N LEU A 215 -11.77 16.23 4.46
CA LEU A 215 -11.83 17.67 4.72
C LEU A 215 -10.62 18.41 4.13
N PHE A 216 -9.42 17.83 4.21
CA PHE A 216 -8.23 18.40 3.59
C PHE A 216 -8.39 18.52 2.07
N GLU A 217 -8.89 17.48 1.41
CA GLU A 217 -9.11 17.50 -0.04
C GLU A 217 -10.26 18.44 -0.45
N LEU A 218 -11.32 18.58 0.34
CA LEU A 218 -12.31 19.64 0.14
C LEU A 218 -11.66 21.03 0.19
N GLY A 219 -10.78 21.27 1.16
CA GLY A 219 -9.98 22.49 1.23
C GLY A 219 -9.18 22.73 -0.05
N ASN A 220 -8.55 21.68 -0.60
CA ASN A 220 -7.83 21.73 -1.87
C ASN A 220 -8.76 22.08 -3.03
N CYS A 221 -9.94 21.44 -3.16
CA CYS A 221 -10.93 21.77 -4.18
C CYS A 221 -11.33 23.25 -4.13
N PHE A 222 -11.68 23.77 -2.96
CA PHE A 222 -12.07 25.18 -2.82
C PHE A 222 -10.90 26.14 -3.08
N GLN A 223 -9.67 25.73 -2.80
CA GLN A 223 -8.49 26.50 -3.14
C GLN A 223 -8.30 26.60 -4.66
N GLU A 224 -8.47 25.49 -5.40
CA GLU A 224 -8.38 25.46 -6.86
C GLU A 224 -9.52 26.25 -7.54
N LEU A 225 -10.64 26.43 -6.86
CA LEU A 225 -11.76 27.29 -7.28
C LEU A 225 -11.64 28.75 -6.82
N ASP A 226 -10.46 29.16 -6.30
CA ASP A 226 -10.21 30.50 -5.74
C ASP A 226 -11.14 30.93 -4.58
N GLN A 227 -11.82 29.97 -3.94
CA GLN A 227 -12.69 30.19 -2.78
C GLN A 227 -11.90 30.08 -1.47
N ALA A 228 -10.96 31.00 -1.29
CA ALA A 228 -9.98 30.97 -0.20
C ALA A 228 -10.59 30.92 1.22
N ASP A 229 -11.72 31.60 1.45
CA ASP A 229 -12.40 31.59 2.76
C ASP A 229 -12.92 30.19 3.11
N ARG A 230 -13.52 29.49 2.12
CA ARG A 230 -13.97 28.10 2.29
C ARG A 230 -12.80 27.16 2.46
N ALA A 231 -11.76 27.31 1.63
CA ALA A 231 -10.54 26.49 1.74
C ALA A 231 -9.95 26.54 3.17
N LEU A 232 -9.83 27.75 3.75
CA LEU A 232 -9.37 27.92 5.13
C LEU A 232 -10.29 27.23 6.14
N ALA A 233 -11.61 27.36 5.99
CA ALA A 233 -12.57 26.71 6.88
C ALA A 233 -12.34 25.19 6.96
N TYR A 234 -12.18 24.53 5.81
CA TYR A 234 -11.93 23.10 5.74
C TYR A 234 -10.54 22.70 6.27
N TYR A 235 -9.49 23.46 5.94
CA TYR A 235 -8.15 23.19 6.48
C TYR A 235 -8.09 23.33 8.01
N TYR A 236 -8.77 24.33 8.60
CA TYR A 236 -8.85 24.42 10.06
C TYR A 236 -9.65 23.27 10.67
N ALA A 237 -10.72 22.82 10.01
CA ALA A 237 -11.55 21.72 10.49
C ALA A 237 -10.81 20.38 10.54
N CYS A 238 -9.84 20.13 9.65
CA CYS A 238 -9.08 18.89 9.65
C CYS A 238 -7.78 18.93 10.45
N LEU A 239 -7.25 20.12 10.78
CA LEU A 239 -5.90 20.31 11.31
C LEU A 239 -5.54 19.40 12.50
N LYS A 240 -6.45 19.22 13.45
CA LYS A 240 -6.20 18.46 14.68
C LYS A 240 -6.06 16.96 14.42
N ASP A 241 -6.89 16.41 13.55
CA ASP A 241 -7.05 14.97 13.33
C ASP A 241 -6.35 14.48 12.05
N HIS A 242 -5.73 15.40 11.30
CA HIS A 242 -5.02 15.06 10.07
C HIS A 242 -3.75 14.25 10.37
N PRO A 243 -3.44 13.17 9.60
CA PRO A 243 -2.22 12.38 9.80
C PRO A 243 -0.92 13.18 9.66
N ASP A 244 -0.96 14.28 8.91
CA ASP A 244 0.13 15.24 8.78
C ASP A 244 -0.37 16.68 9.06
N PRO A 245 -0.41 17.12 10.33
CA PRO A 245 -0.87 18.47 10.68
C PRO A 245 0.06 19.57 10.14
N ILE A 246 1.34 19.28 9.90
CA ILE A 246 2.31 20.26 9.40
C ILE A 246 1.96 20.64 7.95
N LEU A 247 1.61 19.65 7.13
CA LEU A 247 1.10 19.88 5.77
C LEU A 247 -0.12 20.81 5.77
N VAL A 248 -1.07 20.58 6.69
CA VAL A 248 -2.27 21.42 6.82
C VAL A 248 -1.92 22.86 7.21
N GLN A 249 -1.01 23.03 8.19
CA GLN A 249 -0.54 24.37 8.59
C GLN A 249 0.11 25.14 7.43
N ASP A 250 0.89 24.44 6.60
CA ASP A 250 1.52 25.04 5.43
C ASP A 250 0.49 25.49 4.39
N ARG A 251 -0.57 24.68 4.15
CA ARG A 251 -1.69 25.09 3.29
C ARG A 251 -2.39 26.33 3.82
N ILE A 252 -2.73 26.35 5.12
CA ILE A 252 -3.33 27.51 5.79
C ILE A 252 -2.46 28.76 5.62
N ARG A 253 -1.14 28.65 5.86
CA ARG A 253 -0.20 29.77 5.72
C ARG A 253 -0.19 30.33 4.30
N ARG A 254 -0.15 29.46 3.29
CA ARG A 254 -0.14 29.85 1.88
C ARG A 254 -1.42 30.60 1.49
N VAL A 255 -2.58 30.06 1.84
CA VAL A 255 -3.87 30.70 1.53
C VAL A 255 -4.02 32.05 2.24
N ARG A 256 -3.67 32.14 3.53
CA ARG A 256 -3.70 33.41 4.29
C ARG A 256 -2.77 34.48 3.70
N THR A 257 -1.57 34.07 3.25
CA THR A 257 -0.62 35.00 2.64
C THR A 257 -1.18 35.60 1.35
N ARG A 258 -1.85 34.78 0.52
CA ARG A 258 -2.55 35.25 -0.67
C ARG A 258 -3.68 36.21 -0.32
N LEU A 259 -4.53 35.84 0.65
CA LEU A 259 -5.67 36.66 1.07
C LEU A 259 -5.27 38.01 1.66
N ARG A 260 -4.25 38.06 2.53
CA ARG A 260 -3.75 39.29 3.15
C ARG A 260 -3.26 40.30 2.10
N ASN A 261 -2.77 39.80 0.97
CA ASN A 261 -2.33 40.64 -0.15
C ASN A 261 -3.51 41.11 -1.03
N THR A 262 -4.74 40.61 -0.82
CA THR A 262 -5.92 40.91 -1.65
C THR A 262 -7.10 41.54 -0.92
N ARG A 263 -7.33 41.27 0.39
CA ARG A 263 -8.44 41.83 1.21
C ARG A 263 -8.14 41.78 2.74
N PRO A 264 -8.75 42.66 3.57
CA PRO A 264 -8.84 42.42 5.02
C PRO A 264 -9.82 41.25 5.31
N LEU A 265 -9.42 40.32 6.16
CA LEU A 265 -10.06 39.00 6.36
C LEU A 265 -11.53 39.11 6.84
N PRO A 266 -12.52 38.49 6.14
CA PRO A 266 -13.86 38.33 6.67
C PRO A 266 -13.92 37.22 7.73
N GLU A 267 -14.92 37.29 8.60
CA GLU A 267 -15.23 36.30 9.64
C GLU A 267 -15.53 34.93 9.00
N ILE A 268 -14.78 33.88 9.39
CA ILE A 268 -14.86 32.54 8.76
C ILE A 268 -16.22 31.92 9.05
N GLN A 269 -17.07 31.76 8.02
CA GLN A 269 -18.35 31.06 8.16
C GLN A 269 -18.19 29.56 7.86
N LEU A 270 -18.27 28.73 8.90
CA LEU A 270 -18.28 27.27 8.79
C LEU A 270 -19.69 26.77 8.38
N PRO A 271 -19.79 25.80 7.45
CA PRO A 271 -21.00 24.99 7.24
C PRO A 271 -21.54 24.40 8.54
N GLU A 272 -22.86 24.32 8.68
CA GLU A 272 -23.53 23.94 9.94
C GLU A 272 -23.11 22.54 10.44
N TYR A 273 -22.99 21.56 9.54
CA TYR A 273 -22.52 20.22 9.88
C TYR A 273 -21.07 20.15 10.42
N LEU A 274 -20.22 21.14 10.08
CA LEU A 274 -18.85 21.22 10.62
C LEU A 274 -18.80 21.89 12.00
N ARG A 275 -19.78 22.74 12.34
CA ARG A 275 -19.85 23.38 13.66
C ARG A 275 -20.07 22.34 14.75
N ASP A 276 -20.93 21.36 14.52
CA ASP A 276 -21.24 20.31 15.49
C ASP A 276 -20.06 19.38 15.74
N ARG A 277 -19.29 19.04 14.70
CA ARG A 277 -18.05 18.24 14.84
C ARG A 277 -16.99 18.99 15.67
N LEU A 278 -16.82 20.29 15.45
CA LEU A 278 -15.90 21.12 16.23
C LEU A 278 -16.37 21.33 17.68
N ALA A 279 -17.68 21.51 17.90
CA ALA A 279 -18.27 21.65 19.24
C ALA A 279 -18.13 20.37 20.09
N THR A 280 -18.24 19.20 19.46
CA THR A 280 -18.07 17.90 20.13
C THR A 280 -16.61 17.67 20.58
N SER A 281 -15.64 18.11 19.77
CA SER A 281 -14.22 18.09 20.12
C SER A 281 -13.88 19.02 21.30
N ALA A 282 -14.55 20.17 21.43
CA ALA A 282 -14.34 21.13 22.52
C ALA A 282 -14.93 20.65 23.86
N ARG A 283 -16.05 19.91 23.85
CA ARG A 283 -16.64 19.33 25.08
C ARG A 283 -15.76 18.28 25.74
N ASN A 284 -14.93 17.58 24.98
CA ASN A 284 -13.96 16.59 25.50
C ASN A 284 -12.63 17.21 25.95
N GLN A 285 -12.51 18.54 25.98
CA GLN A 285 -11.32 19.28 26.43
C GLN A 285 -11.67 20.36 27.47
N ARG A 286 -12.46 20.02 28.50
CA ARG A 286 -12.34 20.79 29.75
C ARG A 286 -10.99 20.45 30.38
N PRO A 287 -10.08 21.41 30.59
CA PRO A 287 -8.91 21.16 31.41
C PRO A 287 -9.39 20.83 32.83
N PRO A 288 -8.76 19.88 33.54
CA PRO A 288 -9.02 19.73 34.97
C PRO A 288 -8.70 21.05 35.66
N ALA A 289 -9.60 21.48 36.55
CA ALA A 289 -9.39 22.64 37.39
C ALA A 289 -8.09 22.46 38.20
N VAL A 290 -7.30 23.52 38.28
CA VAL A 290 -6.11 23.56 39.13
C VAL A 290 -6.59 23.57 40.58
N GLU A 291 -6.47 22.44 41.27
CA GLU A 291 -6.52 22.40 42.74
C GLU A 291 -5.11 22.66 43.28
N GLU A 292 -4.97 23.75 44.05
CA GLU A 292 -3.83 23.99 44.92
C GLU A 292 -3.77 22.88 45.98
N VAL A 293 -2.82 21.96 45.85
CA VAL A 293 -2.50 21.02 46.93
C VAL A 293 -1.22 21.47 47.60
N THR A 294 -1.40 22.07 48.78
CA THR A 294 -0.37 22.25 49.79
C THR A 294 0.02 20.88 50.39
N GLY A 295 1.33 20.66 50.53
CA GLY A 295 1.89 19.86 51.62
C GLY A 295 2.19 18.38 51.39
N VAL A 296 3.51 18.11 51.30
CA VAL A 296 4.30 17.03 51.95
C VAL A 296 3.86 15.57 51.71
N VAL A 297 4.71 14.71 51.11
CA VAL A 297 5.54 13.68 51.81
C VAL A 297 6.62 13.06 50.88
N SER A 298 7.82 12.89 51.46
CA SER A 298 8.84 11.80 51.32
C SER A 298 9.36 11.29 49.96
N GLU A 299 10.63 11.61 49.76
CA GLU A 299 11.79 10.78 49.37
C GLU A 299 11.66 9.36 48.77
N SER A 300 12.54 9.19 47.76
CA SER A 300 13.26 7.97 47.34
C SER A 300 12.49 7.05 46.36
N VAL A 301 13.03 6.53 45.27
CA VAL A 301 14.40 6.30 44.79
C VAL A 301 14.36 6.34 43.25
N PHE A 302 15.09 7.25 42.59
CA PHE A 302 15.64 7.02 41.24
C PHE A 302 16.74 8.05 40.97
N ALA A 303 17.96 7.59 40.74
CA ALA A 303 19.01 8.39 40.11
C ALA A 303 19.46 7.69 38.82
N PRO A 304 19.26 8.32 37.64
CA PRO A 304 19.80 7.86 36.37
C PRO A 304 21.22 8.41 36.18
N THR A 305 22.13 7.60 35.63
CA THR A 305 23.47 8.07 35.21
C THR A 305 23.41 8.71 33.83
N LYS A 306 23.68 10.02 33.79
CA LYS A 306 23.85 10.82 32.57
C LYS A 306 25.21 10.58 31.91
N ALA A 307 25.19 10.58 30.58
CA ALA A 307 26.36 10.69 29.70
C ALA A 307 27.11 12.02 29.90
N LYS A 308 28.45 11.96 29.86
CA LYS A 308 29.34 13.12 30.04
C LYS A 308 30.12 13.38 28.74
N LYS A 309 29.93 14.57 28.17
CA LYS A 309 30.79 15.18 27.14
C LYS A 309 32.20 15.42 27.71
N ARG A 310 33.24 15.18 26.91
CA ARG A 310 34.57 15.78 27.06
C ARG A 310 35.26 15.94 25.69
N ASN A 311 35.89 17.09 25.52
CA ASN A 311 36.92 17.48 24.53
C ASN A 311 37.77 18.58 25.24
N PRO A 312 38.92 19.06 24.73
CA PRO A 312 40.02 18.45 23.95
C PRO A 312 41.44 18.82 24.53
N THR A 313 42.55 18.26 24.01
CA THR A 313 43.94 18.83 23.90
C THR A 313 44.94 17.72 23.45
N MET A 314 45.62 17.78 22.29
CA MET A 314 46.85 18.51 21.86
C MET A 314 48.17 17.72 22.04
N GLY A 315 48.93 17.60 20.94
CA GLY A 315 50.34 17.12 20.81
C GLY A 315 50.52 16.16 19.62
N ALA A 316 50.73 16.60 18.37
CA ALA A 316 52.01 16.99 17.72
C ALA A 316 53.08 15.86 17.77
N THR A 317 53.74 15.33 16.72
CA THR A 317 54.09 15.63 15.30
C THR A 317 54.96 14.43 14.79
N PRO A 318 55.57 14.39 13.56
CA PRO A 318 55.09 14.66 12.19
C PRO A 318 55.44 13.52 11.18
N GLY A 319 55.13 13.74 9.88
CA GLY A 319 55.15 12.82 8.71
C GLY A 319 56.54 12.35 8.19
N PRO A 320 56.75 12.03 6.88
CA PRO A 320 56.05 12.50 5.66
C PRO A 320 55.68 11.32 4.70
N ASP A 321 55.19 11.40 3.45
CA ASP A 321 55.15 12.43 2.42
C ASP A 321 54.21 12.00 1.25
N SER A 322 53.98 12.93 0.32
CA SER A 322 53.41 12.81 -1.04
C SER A 322 51.86 12.90 -1.18
N THR A 323 51.29 14.10 -1.44
CA THR A 323 51.05 14.79 -2.75
C THR A 323 50.00 14.06 -3.60
N SER A 324 48.97 14.65 -4.21
CA SER A 324 48.56 16.03 -4.52
C SER A 324 47.16 15.94 -5.18
N ALA A 325 46.25 16.86 -4.89
CA ALA A 325 44.99 17.08 -5.62
C ALA A 325 45.21 17.95 -6.88
N PRO A 326 44.19 18.42 -7.62
CA PRO A 326 42.81 17.94 -7.85
C PRO A 326 42.52 17.76 -9.37
N ASP A 327 41.30 17.38 -9.78
CA ASP A 327 40.51 18.16 -10.76
C ASP A 327 39.24 17.45 -11.29
N SER A 328 38.14 18.20 -11.20
CA SER A 328 36.99 18.36 -12.11
C SER A 328 36.21 17.15 -12.66
N ASP A 329 34.92 17.16 -12.31
CA ASP A 329 33.79 16.56 -13.04
C ASP A 329 33.78 16.90 -14.54
N PRO A 330 33.17 16.03 -15.35
CA PRO A 330 32.30 16.52 -16.41
C PRO A 330 30.88 15.95 -16.35
N ALA A 331 29.93 16.87 -16.51
CA ALA A 331 28.51 16.67 -16.71
C ALA A 331 28.17 15.88 -18.01
N PRO A 332 26.93 15.36 -18.15
CA PRO A 332 26.60 14.32 -19.13
C PRO A 332 26.37 14.82 -20.56
N VAL A 333 26.71 13.95 -21.51
CA VAL A 333 26.58 14.11 -22.96
C VAL A 333 25.12 14.00 -23.40
N LYS A 334 24.63 15.01 -24.15
CA LYS A 334 23.38 14.97 -24.92
C LYS A 334 23.53 14.07 -26.16
N PRO A 335 22.53 13.26 -26.55
CA PRO A 335 22.42 12.79 -27.92
C PRO A 335 21.67 13.81 -28.80
N LYS A 336 22.17 13.92 -30.03
CA LYS A 336 21.74 14.80 -31.10
C LYS A 336 20.38 14.40 -31.68
N THR A 337 19.64 15.42 -32.08
CA THR A 337 18.57 15.42 -33.08
C THR A 337 19.03 14.77 -34.39
N GLY A 338 18.22 13.87 -34.93
CA GLY A 338 18.37 13.31 -36.27
C GLY A 338 17.01 12.90 -36.81
N ASP A 339 16.59 13.56 -37.88
CA ASP A 339 15.40 13.30 -38.67
C ASP A 339 15.31 11.84 -39.14
N ALA A 340 14.11 11.26 -39.06
CA ALA A 340 13.72 10.15 -39.92
C ALA A 340 12.20 10.14 -40.07
N SER A 341 11.79 10.28 -41.33
CA SER A 341 10.43 10.35 -41.82
C SER A 341 9.60 9.10 -41.51
N THR A 342 8.34 9.35 -41.17
CA THR A 342 7.22 8.42 -41.14
C THR A 342 6.95 7.81 -42.52
N PRO A 343 6.48 6.56 -42.57
CA PRO A 343 5.36 6.24 -43.46
C PRO A 343 4.20 5.59 -42.67
N ALA A 344 2.99 6.02 -43.03
CA ALA A 344 1.72 5.48 -42.56
C ALA A 344 1.48 4.03 -43.03
N PRO A 345 0.50 3.34 -42.43
CA PRO A 345 -0.40 2.53 -43.24
C PRO A 345 -1.88 2.80 -42.96
N ASP A 346 -2.57 3.05 -44.07
CA ASP A 346 -3.93 2.62 -44.46
C ASP A 346 -5.06 2.55 -43.42
N SER A 347 -5.93 3.54 -43.56
CA SER A 347 -7.35 3.53 -43.28
C SER A 347 -8.11 2.41 -44.01
N ALA A 348 -8.94 1.68 -43.26
CA ALA A 348 -10.02 0.84 -43.77
C ALA A 348 -11.35 1.19 -43.04
N PRO A 349 -12.52 0.96 -43.67
CA PRO A 349 -13.70 1.82 -43.54
C PRO A 349 -14.73 1.38 -42.49
N ALA A 350 -15.55 2.34 -42.09
CA ALA A 350 -16.74 2.17 -41.26
C ALA A 350 -17.86 1.38 -41.98
N PRO A 351 -18.67 0.57 -41.26
CA PRO A 351 -19.95 0.12 -41.76
C PRO A 351 -21.08 1.10 -41.41
N SER A 352 -21.87 1.34 -42.42
CA SER A 352 -23.07 2.16 -42.54
C SER A 352 -24.24 1.70 -41.66
N SER A 353 -25.02 2.68 -41.24
CA SER A 353 -26.36 2.59 -40.69
C SER A 353 -27.33 1.92 -41.67
N GLU A 354 -27.97 0.83 -41.25
CA GLU A 354 -29.22 0.34 -41.82
C GLU A 354 -30.30 0.31 -40.74
N SER A 355 -31.49 0.67 -41.19
CA SER A 355 -32.69 0.96 -40.42
C SER A 355 -33.70 -0.10 -40.83
N GLU A 356 -34.18 -0.93 -39.90
CA GLU A 356 -35.32 -1.82 -40.10
C GLU A 356 -36.13 -1.78 -38.79
N GLU A 357 -37.21 -1.01 -38.74
CA GLU A 357 -38.60 -1.41 -38.99
C GLU A 357 -39.14 -2.43 -37.96
N GLU A 358 -39.99 -1.93 -37.07
CA GLU A 358 -40.96 -2.70 -36.28
C GLU A 358 -41.93 -3.46 -37.20
N PRO A 359 -42.54 -4.53 -36.69
CA PRO A 359 -43.97 -4.71 -36.96
C PRO A 359 -44.79 -4.87 -35.68
N SER A 360 -45.86 -4.09 -35.67
CA SER A 360 -47.06 -4.19 -34.86
C SER A 360 -47.73 -5.58 -34.91
N SER A 361 -48.21 -6.01 -33.73
CA SER A 361 -49.39 -6.80 -33.34
C SER A 361 -50.17 -7.64 -34.37
N PRO A 362 -50.81 -8.73 -33.89
CA PRO A 362 -52.18 -8.58 -33.38
C PRO A 362 -52.33 -8.75 -31.87
#